data_AF-A0A1P8KKH6-F1
#
_entry.id   AF-A0A1P8KKH6-F1
#
_cell.length_a   1.000
_cell.length_b   1.000
_cell.length_c   1.000
_cell.angle_alpha   90.00
_cell.angle_beta   90.00
_cell.angle_gamma   90.00
#
_symmetry.space_group_name_H-M   'P 1'
#
loop_
_entity.id
_entity.type
_entity.pdbx_description
1 polymer ?
#
loop_
_entity_poly.entity_id
_entity_poly.type
_entity_poly.pdbx_seq_one_letter_code
_entity_poly.pdbx_strand_id
1 'polypeptide(L)'
;MKNKLHTTLIYPLILIFSHFLKGKKTDYSNFFHDKENENNKEKKLEVTSNNNEFYENIKYFFDKDSIIYDKTKVLFQVDISKAPEVKTYIFDFFKVVNVYHAMSMLGAKIPNDNIQVELSIKKNKLNESQINNLLRTVLLAFASRKVDKLFFNKELLKDEKSLQAYETMISYLDKATIVNFSNAKSLYVLTCKKDRKTFDIVWSSQDEIELTEFNKVLDKYGNELTKDIKITNSPIYAFHK
;
A
#
# COMPACT_ATOMS: atom_id res chain seq x y z
N MET A 1 -6.17 29.56 22.18
CA MET A 1 -4.74 29.23 22.36
C MET A 1 -4.46 27.77 22.75
N LYS A 2 -5.24 27.12 23.63
CA LYS A 2 -5.02 25.71 24.04
C LYS A 2 -5.05 24.69 22.87
N ASN A 3 -5.94 24.84 21.88
CA ASN A 3 -6.00 23.90 20.74
C ASN A 3 -4.73 23.93 19.87
N LYS A 4 -4.20 25.12 19.52
CA LYS A 4 -3.00 25.23 18.66
C LYS A 4 -1.77 24.55 19.28
N LEU A 5 -1.54 24.71 20.59
CA LEU A 5 -0.37 24.12 21.26
C LEU A 5 -0.41 22.58 21.29
N HIS A 6 -1.60 22.00 21.50
CA HIS A 6 -1.79 20.55 21.42
C HIS A 6 -1.58 20.04 19.99
N THR A 7 -2.10 20.73 18.97
CA THR A 7 -1.88 20.31 17.58
C THR A 7 -0.40 20.37 17.20
N THR A 8 0.34 21.42 17.59
CA THR A 8 1.77 21.59 17.28
C THR A 8 2.65 20.47 17.86
N LEU A 9 2.35 19.94 19.05
CA LEU A 9 3.10 18.83 19.65
C LEU A 9 2.72 17.46 19.09
N ILE A 10 1.49 17.31 18.57
CA ILE A 10 1.00 16.04 18.00
C ILE A 10 1.72 15.72 16.69
N TYR A 11 2.08 16.71 15.86
CA TYR A 11 2.77 16.47 14.58
C TYR A 11 4.09 15.70 14.72
N PRO A 12 5.09 16.17 15.52
CA PRO A 12 6.34 15.42 15.68
C PRO A 12 6.11 14.02 16.23
N LEU A 13 5.18 13.85 17.17
CA LEU A 13 4.86 12.55 17.75
C LEU A 13 4.31 11.59 16.69
N ILE A 14 3.34 12.00 15.87
CA ILE A 14 2.81 11.17 14.78
C ILE A 14 3.94 10.72 13.86
N LEU A 15 4.85 11.63 13.48
CA LEU A 15 5.96 11.32 12.58
C LEU A 15 6.94 10.31 13.21
N ILE A 16 7.31 10.52 14.47
CA ILE A 16 8.16 9.59 15.23
C ILE A 16 7.48 8.21 15.27
N PHE A 17 6.23 8.14 15.74
CA PHE A 17 5.50 6.88 15.86
C PHE A 17 5.23 6.21 14.51
N SER A 18 5.08 6.95 13.41
CA SER A 18 4.91 6.38 12.06
C SER A 18 6.08 5.50 11.64
N HIS A 19 7.28 5.82 12.13
CA HIS A 19 8.50 5.05 11.88
C HIS A 19 8.61 3.81 12.78
N PHE A 20 8.25 3.93 14.06
CA PHE A 20 8.47 2.87 15.05
C PHE A 20 7.32 1.88 15.21
N LEU A 21 6.08 2.33 15.00
CA LEU A 21 4.92 1.45 15.14
C LEU A 21 4.90 0.42 14.03
N LYS A 22 4.94 -0.85 14.42
CA LYS A 22 4.82 -1.99 13.51
C LYS A 22 3.34 -2.30 13.27
N GLY A 23 3.01 -2.67 12.04
CA GLY A 23 1.70 -3.21 11.74
C GLY A 23 1.54 -4.63 12.28
N LYS A 24 0.30 -5.04 12.56
CA LYS A 24 0.00 -6.33 13.20
C LYS A 24 -0.34 -7.43 12.19
N LYS A 25 -0.40 -7.13 10.89
CA LYS A 25 -0.82 -8.09 9.85
C LYS A 25 0.21 -9.20 9.69
N THR A 26 -0.28 -10.44 9.72
CA THR A 26 0.49 -11.69 9.54
C THR A 26 -0.17 -12.62 8.53
N ASP A 27 -1.50 -12.68 8.52
CA ASP A 27 -2.30 -13.40 7.54
C ASP A 27 -2.96 -12.42 6.55
N TYR A 28 -2.75 -12.63 5.25
CA TYR A 28 -3.30 -11.82 4.17
C TYR A 28 -4.47 -12.49 3.44
N SER A 29 -5.04 -13.55 4.02
CA SER A 29 -6.34 -14.06 3.60
C SER A 29 -7.37 -12.92 3.60
N ASN A 30 -8.14 -12.80 2.51
CA ASN A 30 -9.14 -11.76 2.31
C ASN A 30 -8.58 -10.33 2.46
N PHE A 31 -7.36 -10.06 1.99
CA PHE A 31 -6.79 -8.72 2.00
C PHE A 31 -7.41 -7.81 0.91
N PHE A 32 -7.67 -8.35 -0.29
CA PHE A 32 -8.18 -7.58 -1.44
C PHE A 32 -9.69 -7.69 -1.56
N HIS A 33 -10.36 -6.55 -1.79
CA HIS A 33 -11.81 -6.45 -1.96
C HIS A 33 -12.15 -5.51 -3.11
N ASP A 34 -13.14 -5.85 -3.93
CA ASP A 34 -13.57 -4.95 -5.02
C ASP A 34 -14.40 -3.77 -4.51
N LYS A 35 -15.24 -4.03 -3.52
CA LYS A 35 -16.07 -3.03 -2.84
C LYS A 35 -16.31 -3.43 -1.40
N GLU A 36 -16.69 -2.44 -0.59
CA GLU A 36 -17.15 -2.71 0.76
C GLU A 36 -18.55 -3.34 0.75
N ASN A 37 -18.76 -4.34 1.59
CA ASN A 37 -20.11 -4.86 1.85
C ASN A 37 -20.83 -3.93 2.83
N GLU A 38 -21.90 -3.29 2.38
CA GLU A 38 -22.72 -2.34 3.15
C GLU A 38 -23.37 -2.92 4.42
N ASN A 39 -23.39 -4.25 4.56
CA ASN A 39 -23.98 -4.95 5.72
C ASN A 39 -23.13 -4.88 7.01
N ASN A 40 -21.98 -4.19 6.99
CA ASN A 40 -21.08 -4.15 8.13
C ASN A 40 -21.50 -3.05 9.11
N LYS A 41 -21.96 -3.43 10.31
CA LYS A 41 -22.37 -2.50 11.40
C LYS A 41 -21.20 -1.74 12.06
N GLU A 42 -19.99 -1.90 11.53
CA GLU A 42 -18.75 -1.33 12.05
C GLU A 42 -18.73 0.20 11.84
N LYS A 43 -18.61 0.98 12.93
CA LYS A 43 -18.49 2.44 12.85
C LYS A 43 -17.07 2.82 12.49
N LYS A 44 -16.88 3.42 11.31
CA LYS A 44 -15.55 3.75 10.81
C LYS A 44 -15.27 5.25 10.89
N LEU A 45 -14.05 5.60 11.28
CA LEU A 45 -13.51 6.91 10.96
C LEU A 45 -13.05 6.87 9.50
N GLU A 46 -13.82 7.52 8.63
CA GLU A 46 -13.47 7.64 7.21
C GLU A 46 -12.79 8.98 6.95
N VAL A 47 -11.64 8.93 6.30
CA VAL A 47 -10.88 10.12 5.90
C VAL A 47 -10.36 9.97 4.48
N THR A 48 -10.20 11.08 3.78
CA THR A 48 -9.72 11.09 2.39
C THR A 48 -8.32 11.70 2.33
N SER A 49 -7.38 11.00 1.70
CA SER A 49 -6.04 11.47 1.37
C SER A 49 -5.97 11.78 -0.13
N ASN A 50 -5.84 13.05 -0.46
CA ASN A 50 -5.64 13.49 -1.84
C ASN A 50 -4.13 13.64 -2.08
N ASN A 51 -3.58 12.98 -3.10
CA ASN A 51 -2.16 13.14 -3.48
C ASN A 51 -1.16 12.96 -2.32
N ASN A 52 -1.42 12.01 -1.41
CA ASN A 52 -0.60 11.74 -0.23
C ASN A 52 -0.60 12.87 0.82
N GLU A 53 -1.63 13.72 0.85
CA GLU A 53 -1.80 14.71 1.92
C GLU A 53 -2.59 14.14 3.11
N PHE A 54 -2.14 14.44 4.34
CA PHE A 54 -2.75 13.94 5.58
C PHE A 54 -2.94 15.01 6.66
N TYR A 55 -2.32 16.19 6.52
CA TYR A 55 -2.26 17.21 7.57
C TYR A 55 -3.64 17.67 8.06
N GLU A 56 -4.57 17.86 7.12
CA GLU A 56 -5.93 18.28 7.43
C GLU A 56 -6.75 17.19 8.14
N ASN A 57 -6.36 15.93 7.97
CA ASN A 57 -7.07 14.80 8.54
C ASN A 57 -6.72 14.56 10.02
N ILE A 58 -5.58 15.05 10.51
CA ILE A 58 -5.13 14.86 11.90
C ILE A 58 -6.21 15.25 12.91
N LYS A 59 -6.92 16.36 12.66
CA LYS A 59 -7.97 16.84 13.57
C LYS A 59 -9.04 15.79 13.86
N TYR A 60 -9.35 14.91 12.90
CA TYR A 60 -10.38 13.88 13.07
C TYR A 60 -9.93 12.71 13.96
N PHE A 61 -8.62 12.45 14.05
CA PHE A 61 -8.07 11.37 14.89
C PHE A 61 -7.92 11.76 16.35
N PHE A 62 -7.82 13.07 16.64
CA PHE A 62 -7.55 13.60 17.98
C PHE A 62 -8.66 14.51 18.51
N ASP A 63 -9.82 14.50 17.85
CA ASP A 63 -11.01 15.17 18.36
C ASP A 63 -11.57 14.41 19.57
N LYS A 64 -11.69 15.12 20.70
CA LYS A 64 -12.15 14.54 21.97
C LYS A 64 -13.65 14.31 22.00
N ASP A 65 -14.39 15.10 21.21
CA ASP A 65 -15.84 15.10 21.17
C ASP A 65 -16.38 14.08 20.16
N SER A 66 -15.49 13.50 19.34
CA SER A 66 -15.82 12.41 18.43
C SER A 66 -16.29 11.15 19.16
N ILE A 67 -17.17 10.42 18.49
CA ILE A 67 -17.64 9.10 18.94
C ILE A 67 -16.49 8.09 18.96
N ILE A 68 -16.69 6.96 19.64
CA ILE A 68 -15.78 5.82 19.54
C ILE A 68 -16.04 5.12 18.21
N TYR A 69 -14.98 4.94 17.42
CA TYR A 69 -14.98 4.19 16.17
C TYR A 69 -14.49 2.77 16.43
N ASP A 70 -14.82 1.84 15.54
CA ASP A 70 -14.33 0.47 15.54
C ASP A 70 -13.08 0.32 14.66
N LYS A 71 -12.92 1.19 13.66
CA LYS A 71 -11.83 1.11 12.67
C LYS A 71 -11.56 2.47 12.01
N THR A 72 -10.35 2.64 11.50
CA THR A 72 -10.03 3.71 10.54
C THR A 72 -10.08 3.16 9.12
N LYS A 73 -10.73 3.90 8.21
CA LYS A 73 -10.69 3.68 6.77
C LYS A 73 -10.15 4.93 6.08
N VAL A 74 -9.16 4.75 5.21
CA VAL A 74 -8.53 5.86 4.47
C VAL A 74 -8.79 5.66 2.99
N LEU A 75 -9.49 6.61 2.38
CA LEU A 75 -9.66 6.70 0.93
C LEU A 75 -8.49 7.48 0.33
N PHE A 76 -7.62 6.81 -0.43
CA PHE A 76 -6.57 7.45 -1.20
C PHE A 76 -7.05 7.76 -2.61
N GLN A 77 -7.10 9.03 -2.97
CA GLN A 77 -7.26 9.46 -4.35
C GLN A 77 -5.90 9.50 -5.03
N VAL A 78 -5.59 8.45 -5.79
CA VAL A 78 -4.26 8.20 -6.34
C VAL A 78 -4.15 8.69 -7.78
N ASP A 79 -3.20 9.57 -8.04
CA ASP A 79 -2.76 9.93 -9.39
C ASP A 79 -1.71 8.93 -9.91
N ILE A 80 -2.18 7.89 -10.58
CA ILE A 80 -1.34 6.83 -11.17
C ILE A 80 -0.45 7.30 -12.33
N SER A 81 -0.55 8.56 -12.78
CA SER A 81 0.46 9.12 -13.69
C SER A 81 1.81 9.36 -13.00
N LYS A 82 1.82 9.41 -11.66
CA LYS A 82 3.01 9.58 -10.83
C LYS A 82 3.33 8.27 -10.13
N ALA A 83 4.63 8.00 -10.01
CA ALA A 83 5.10 6.85 -9.25
C ALA A 83 4.82 7.04 -7.74
N PRO A 84 4.39 6.00 -7.00
CA PRO A 84 4.02 6.12 -5.59
C PRO A 84 5.19 6.48 -4.66
N GLU A 85 6.43 6.28 -5.11
CA GLU A 85 7.67 6.63 -4.43
C GLU A 85 8.06 8.11 -4.63
N VAL A 86 7.40 8.83 -5.55
CA VAL A 86 7.59 10.27 -5.70
C VAL A 86 7.03 10.97 -4.48
N LYS A 87 7.88 11.78 -3.85
CA LYS A 87 7.52 12.49 -2.62
C LYS A 87 6.69 13.73 -2.92
N THR A 88 5.57 13.86 -2.22
CA THR A 88 4.95 15.17 -1.99
C THR A 88 5.61 15.74 -0.73
N TYR A 89 6.40 16.81 -0.89
CA TYR A 89 7.35 17.28 0.13
C TYR A 89 8.35 16.17 0.53
N ILE A 90 8.24 15.61 1.74
CA ILE A 90 9.14 14.56 2.25
C ILE A 90 8.47 13.17 2.31
N PHE A 91 7.19 13.08 1.95
CA PHE A 91 6.35 11.88 2.11
C PHE A 91 5.99 11.26 0.76
N ASP A 92 6.37 10.00 0.60
CA ASP A 92 5.87 9.11 -0.44
C ASP A 92 4.60 8.39 0.06
N PHE A 93 3.92 7.65 -0.82
CA PHE A 93 2.70 6.92 -0.48
C PHE A 93 2.89 5.98 0.72
N PHE A 94 3.99 5.23 0.76
CA PHE A 94 4.28 4.27 1.82
C PHE A 94 4.39 4.94 3.20
N LYS A 95 5.07 6.09 3.27
CA LYS A 95 5.15 6.88 4.50
C LYS A 95 3.80 7.42 4.94
N VAL A 96 2.94 7.82 4.01
CA VAL A 96 1.61 8.34 4.37
C VAL A 96 0.70 7.24 4.92
N VAL A 97 0.76 6.02 4.35
CA VAL A 97 0.11 4.84 4.96
C VAL A 97 0.60 4.64 6.40
N ASN A 98 1.91 4.74 6.63
CA ASN A 98 2.49 4.63 7.97
C ASN A 98 2.01 5.72 8.93
N VAL A 99 1.82 6.95 8.43
CA VAL A 99 1.31 8.09 9.20
C VAL A 99 -0.16 7.88 9.58
N TYR A 100 -1.03 7.47 8.66
CA TYR A 100 -2.43 7.15 8.98
C TYR A 100 -2.55 6.02 10.00
N HIS A 101 -1.73 4.98 9.87
CA HIS A 101 -1.65 3.95 10.88
C HIS A 101 -1.24 4.49 12.24
N ALA A 102 -0.21 5.34 12.32
CA ALA A 102 0.18 5.95 13.59
C ALA A 102 -0.91 6.83 14.19
N MET A 103 -1.63 7.60 13.37
CA MET A 103 -2.78 8.39 13.84
C MET A 103 -3.90 7.50 14.40
N SER A 104 -4.23 6.39 13.72
CA SER A 104 -5.19 5.39 14.21
C SER A 104 -4.78 4.82 15.57
N MET A 105 -3.49 4.51 15.73
CA MET A 105 -2.94 3.89 16.95
C MET A 105 -2.85 4.85 18.14
N LEU A 106 -2.67 6.16 17.88
CA LEU A 106 -2.55 7.21 18.89
C LEU A 106 -3.90 7.87 19.22
N GLY A 107 -4.90 7.76 18.34
CA GLY A 107 -6.21 8.35 18.50
C GLY A 107 -6.99 7.66 19.62
N ALA A 108 -7.37 8.41 20.66
CA ALA A 108 -8.01 7.86 21.86
C ALA A 108 -9.40 7.24 21.59
N LYS A 109 -10.02 7.55 20.44
CA LYS A 109 -11.36 7.11 20.05
C LYS A 109 -11.35 5.97 19.04
N ILE A 110 -10.19 5.41 18.75
CA ILE A 110 -10.00 4.40 17.71
C ILE A 110 -9.24 3.22 18.33
N PRO A 111 -9.65 1.98 18.06
CA PRO A 111 -8.89 0.80 18.44
C PRO A 111 -7.47 0.89 17.91
N ASN A 112 -6.53 0.54 18.78
CA ASN A 112 -5.12 0.42 18.45
C ASN A 112 -4.93 -0.78 17.51
N ASP A 113 -5.24 -0.57 16.24
CA ASP A 113 -5.23 -1.61 15.23
C ASP A 113 -4.87 -1.02 13.86
N ASN A 114 -4.59 -1.92 12.94
CA ASN A 114 -4.28 -1.62 11.55
C ASN A 114 -5.41 -0.83 10.86
N ILE A 115 -5.13 -0.19 9.73
CA ILE A 115 -6.11 0.61 8.99
C ILE A 115 -6.72 -0.17 7.84
N GLN A 116 -7.89 0.25 7.38
CA GLN A 116 -8.42 -0.14 6.08
C GLN A 116 -8.07 0.93 5.04
N VAL A 117 -7.75 0.49 3.83
CA VAL A 117 -7.37 1.38 2.72
C VAL A 117 -8.31 1.17 1.56
N GLU A 118 -8.81 2.25 0.99
CA GLU A 118 -9.50 2.24 -0.29
C GLU A 118 -8.68 3.05 -1.30
N LEU A 119 -8.45 2.49 -2.48
CA LEU A 119 -7.76 3.16 -3.57
C LEU A 119 -8.80 3.60 -4.61
N SER A 120 -8.80 4.89 -4.93
CA SER A 120 -9.60 5.45 -6.01
C SER A 120 -8.69 6.08 -7.05
N ILE A 121 -8.91 5.68 -8.31
CA ILE A 121 -8.22 6.21 -9.47
C ILE A 121 -9.25 6.78 -10.45
N LYS A 122 -8.84 7.70 -11.31
CA LYS A 122 -9.68 8.12 -12.43
C LYS A 122 -9.92 6.90 -13.35
N LYS A 123 -11.19 6.57 -13.60
CA LYS A 123 -11.59 5.50 -14.52
C LYS A 123 -10.95 5.72 -15.89
N ASN A 124 -10.03 4.85 -16.33
CA ASN A 124 -9.24 5.10 -17.52
C ASN A 124 -8.70 3.80 -18.15
N LYS A 125 -8.27 3.89 -19.40
CA LYS A 125 -7.37 2.91 -20.04
C LYS A 125 -5.95 3.25 -19.63
N LEU A 126 -5.22 2.30 -19.06
CA LEU A 126 -3.90 2.55 -18.49
C LEU A 126 -2.80 2.25 -19.52
N ASN A 127 -1.77 3.09 -19.55
CA ASN A 127 -0.52 2.75 -20.23
C ASN A 127 0.40 1.92 -19.30
N GLU A 128 1.47 1.35 -19.85
CA GLU A 128 2.42 0.50 -19.10
C GLU A 128 2.96 1.17 -17.82
N SER A 129 3.31 2.45 -17.88
CA SER A 129 3.81 3.19 -16.72
C SER A 129 2.74 3.33 -15.62
N GLN A 130 1.49 3.63 -16.02
CA GLN A 130 0.36 3.73 -15.09
C GLN A 130 0.00 2.38 -14.47
N ILE A 131 0.07 1.29 -15.23
CA ILE A 131 -0.08 -0.08 -14.71
C ILE A 131 1.00 -0.33 -13.64
N ASN A 132 2.27 -0.06 -13.96
CA ASN A 132 3.37 -0.23 -13.01
C ASN A 132 3.17 0.61 -11.74
N ASN A 133 2.70 1.85 -11.86
CA ASN A 133 2.43 2.72 -10.71
C ASN A 133 1.29 2.20 -9.83
N LEU A 134 0.22 1.69 -10.44
CA LEU A 134 -0.88 1.06 -9.70
C LEU A 134 -0.40 -0.16 -8.91
N LEU A 135 0.29 -1.10 -9.58
CA LEU A 135 0.80 -2.30 -8.92
C LEU A 135 1.73 -1.96 -7.76
N ARG A 136 2.66 -1.01 -7.95
CA ARG A 136 3.58 -0.56 -6.89
C ARG A 136 2.85 0.11 -5.72
N THR A 137 1.79 0.87 -5.99
CA THR A 137 0.95 1.47 -4.94
C THR A 137 0.33 0.38 -4.06
N VAL A 138 -0.23 -0.64 -4.69
CA VAL A 138 -0.86 -1.78 -4.02
C VAL A 138 0.19 -2.60 -3.24
N LEU A 139 1.34 -2.87 -3.85
CA LEU A 139 2.46 -3.58 -3.22
C LEU A 139 2.97 -2.85 -1.98
N LEU A 140 3.10 -1.51 -2.02
CA LEU A 140 3.51 -0.72 -0.86
C LEU A 140 2.49 -0.76 0.28
N ALA A 141 1.19 -0.71 -0.04
CA ALA A 141 0.13 -0.87 0.96
C ALA A 141 0.20 -2.25 1.63
N PHE A 142 0.35 -3.31 0.83
CA PHE A 142 0.53 -4.69 1.28
C PHE A 142 1.78 -4.85 2.16
N ALA A 143 2.93 -4.36 1.67
CA ALA A 143 4.23 -4.41 2.31
C ALA A 143 4.29 -3.70 3.67
N SER A 144 3.41 -2.73 3.91
CA SER A 144 3.39 -1.96 5.17
C SER A 144 3.08 -2.81 6.40
N ARG A 145 2.35 -3.93 6.21
CA ARG A 145 1.74 -4.74 7.28
C ARG A 145 0.78 -3.98 8.21
N LYS A 146 0.51 -2.72 7.89
CA LYS A 146 -0.32 -1.76 8.65
C LYS A 146 -1.72 -1.61 8.09
N VAL A 147 -1.97 -2.28 6.96
CA VAL A 147 -3.26 -2.34 6.28
C VAL A 147 -3.89 -3.71 6.53
N ASP A 148 -5.16 -3.75 6.92
CA ASP A 148 -5.92 -4.98 7.11
C ASP A 148 -6.63 -5.44 5.85
N LYS A 149 -7.24 -4.48 5.15
CA LYS A 149 -8.02 -4.67 3.93
C LYS A 149 -7.71 -3.54 2.97
N LEU A 150 -7.54 -3.90 1.70
CA LEU A 150 -7.42 -2.99 0.57
C LEU A 150 -8.65 -3.14 -0.31
N PHE A 151 -9.40 -2.05 -0.47
CA PHE A 151 -10.53 -1.94 -1.36
C PHE A 151 -10.11 -1.26 -2.67
N PHE A 152 -10.41 -1.87 -3.81
CA PHE A 152 -10.16 -1.28 -5.11
C PHE A 152 -11.16 -1.80 -6.14
N ASN A 153 -11.97 -0.90 -6.71
CA ASN A 153 -12.93 -1.27 -7.73
C ASN A 153 -12.24 -1.58 -9.06
N LYS A 154 -12.13 -2.87 -9.39
CA LYS A 154 -11.55 -3.35 -10.65
C LYS A 154 -12.26 -2.82 -11.90
N GLU A 155 -13.54 -2.44 -11.82
CA GLU A 155 -14.28 -1.84 -12.95
C GLU A 155 -13.69 -0.48 -13.40
N LEU A 156 -12.80 0.11 -12.60
CA LEU A 156 -12.04 1.29 -12.99
C LEU A 156 -10.98 0.99 -14.05
N LEU A 157 -10.56 -0.27 -14.18
CA LEU A 157 -9.63 -0.78 -15.19
C LEU A 157 -10.40 -1.13 -16.47
N LYS A 158 -10.27 -0.29 -17.51
CA LYS A 158 -11.04 -0.44 -18.75
C LYS A 158 -10.36 -1.30 -19.83
N ASP A 159 -9.16 -1.80 -19.58
CA ASP A 159 -8.41 -2.58 -20.54
C ASP A 159 -7.92 -3.90 -19.94
N GLU A 160 -7.93 -4.93 -20.78
CA GLU A 160 -7.59 -6.32 -20.43
C GLU A 160 -6.18 -6.44 -19.86
N LYS A 161 -5.21 -5.66 -20.38
CA LYS A 161 -3.82 -5.70 -19.89
C LYS A 161 -3.72 -5.24 -18.45
N SER A 162 -4.32 -4.11 -18.11
CA SER A 162 -4.32 -3.58 -16.74
C SER A 162 -5.02 -4.52 -15.76
N LEU A 163 -6.14 -5.13 -16.18
CA LEU A 163 -6.86 -6.12 -15.39
C LEU A 163 -6.02 -7.37 -15.18
N GLN A 164 -5.43 -7.92 -16.24
CA GLN A 164 -4.55 -9.09 -16.18
C GLN A 164 -3.38 -8.86 -15.23
N ALA A 165 -2.70 -7.71 -15.30
CA ALA A 165 -1.59 -7.41 -14.41
C ALA A 165 -2.02 -7.34 -12.94
N TYR A 166 -3.17 -6.71 -12.68
CA TYR A 166 -3.73 -6.59 -11.33
C TYR A 166 -4.16 -7.94 -10.76
N GLU A 167 -4.84 -8.77 -11.56
CA GLU A 167 -5.28 -10.11 -11.16
C GLU A 167 -4.10 -11.06 -10.94
N THR A 168 -3.08 -10.98 -11.80
CA THR A 168 -1.83 -11.72 -11.63
C THR A 168 -1.18 -11.40 -10.29
N MET A 169 -1.06 -10.10 -9.95
CA MET A 169 -0.52 -9.67 -8.67
C MET A 169 -1.35 -10.21 -7.48
N ILE A 170 -2.68 -10.07 -7.53
CA ILE A 170 -3.55 -10.62 -6.47
C ILE A 170 -3.35 -12.13 -6.35
N SER A 171 -3.24 -12.86 -7.46
CA SER A 171 -3.08 -14.32 -7.43
C SER A 171 -1.81 -14.76 -6.68
N TYR A 172 -0.73 -13.96 -6.71
CA TYR A 172 0.48 -14.24 -5.94
C TYR A 172 0.39 -13.77 -4.49
N LEU A 173 -0.27 -12.64 -4.24
CA LEU A 173 -0.36 -12.03 -2.91
C LEU A 173 -1.45 -12.64 -2.02
N ASP A 174 -2.54 -13.16 -2.60
CA ASP A 174 -3.63 -13.75 -1.82
C ASP A 174 -3.11 -14.94 -1.01
N LYS A 175 -3.39 -14.92 0.30
CA LYS A 175 -2.91 -15.90 1.29
C LYS A 175 -1.39 -16.02 1.40
N ALA A 176 -0.62 -15.10 0.79
CA ALA A 176 0.81 -15.06 0.98
C ALA A 176 1.15 -14.48 2.37
N THR A 177 2.28 -14.90 2.93
CA THR A 177 2.86 -14.29 4.13
C THR A 177 4.05 -13.45 3.73
N ILE A 178 4.14 -12.22 4.26
CA ILE A 178 5.34 -11.39 4.11
C ILE A 178 6.43 -11.92 5.04
N VAL A 179 7.54 -12.34 4.45
CA VAL A 179 8.76 -12.72 5.17
C VAL A 179 9.57 -11.46 5.48
N ASN A 180 9.80 -10.64 4.46
CA ASN A 180 10.58 -9.41 4.58
C ASN A 180 10.13 -8.37 3.55
N PHE A 181 10.29 -7.10 3.90
CA PHE A 181 10.22 -6.00 2.95
C PHE A 181 11.42 -5.09 3.18
N SER A 182 12.18 -4.84 2.13
CA SER A 182 13.32 -3.94 2.15
C SER A 182 13.25 -2.95 1.01
N ASN A 183 13.65 -1.71 1.32
CA ASN A 183 13.98 -0.70 0.34
C ASN A 183 15.46 -0.33 0.56
N ALA A 184 16.25 -0.39 -0.51
CA ALA A 184 17.63 0.07 -0.53
C ALA A 184 17.81 0.99 -1.74
N LYS A 185 17.89 2.30 -1.48
CA LYS A 185 17.89 3.33 -2.54
C LYS A 185 16.64 3.20 -3.43
N SER A 186 16.84 2.91 -4.70
CA SER A 186 15.79 2.73 -5.72
C SER A 186 15.23 1.30 -5.75
N LEU A 187 15.92 0.32 -5.17
CA LEU A 187 15.53 -1.09 -5.22
C LEU A 187 14.55 -1.43 -4.08
N TYR A 188 13.45 -2.07 -4.46
CA TYR A 188 12.44 -2.60 -3.56
C TYR A 188 12.36 -4.11 -3.73
N VAL A 189 12.41 -4.81 -2.60
CA VAL A 189 12.31 -6.27 -2.53
C VAL A 189 11.28 -6.64 -1.47
N LEU A 190 10.23 -7.32 -1.90
CA LEU A 190 9.20 -7.89 -1.03
C LEU A 190 9.27 -9.41 -1.12
N THR A 191 9.78 -10.04 -0.07
CA THR A 191 9.87 -11.51 0.03
C THR A 191 8.59 -12.06 0.62
N CYS A 192 7.95 -12.95 -0.14
CA CYS A 192 6.70 -13.59 0.21
C CYS A 192 6.84 -15.11 0.26
N LYS A 193 5.99 -15.75 1.07
CA LYS A 193 5.84 -17.20 1.10
C LYS A 193 4.39 -17.59 0.82
N LYS A 194 4.18 -18.52 -0.11
CA LYS A 194 2.86 -19.09 -0.45
C LYS A 194 3.02 -20.56 -0.83
N ASP A 195 2.18 -21.45 -0.29
CA ASP A 195 2.17 -22.88 -0.61
C ASP A 195 3.55 -23.55 -0.58
N ARG A 196 4.33 -23.27 0.48
CA ARG A 196 5.74 -23.70 0.70
C ARG A 196 6.77 -23.12 -0.28
N LYS A 197 6.36 -22.34 -1.28
CA LYS A 197 7.26 -21.62 -2.17
C LYS A 197 7.59 -20.25 -1.60
N THR A 198 8.84 -19.84 -1.75
CA THR A 198 9.31 -18.49 -1.45
C THR A 198 9.58 -17.77 -2.76
N PHE A 199 9.20 -16.51 -2.85
CA PHE A 199 9.45 -15.68 -4.01
C PHE A 199 9.62 -14.22 -3.59
N ASP A 200 10.39 -13.49 -4.37
CA ASP A 200 10.56 -12.04 -4.24
C ASP A 200 9.73 -11.33 -5.29
N ILE A 201 9.06 -10.25 -4.88
CA ILE A 201 8.52 -9.25 -5.80
C ILE A 201 9.52 -8.10 -5.81
N VAL A 202 10.07 -7.81 -6.98
CA VAL A 202 11.20 -6.90 -7.12
C VAL A 202 10.88 -5.81 -8.13
N TRP A 203 11.19 -4.56 -7.78
CA TRP A 203 11.14 -3.44 -8.70
C TRP A 203 12.17 -2.37 -8.31
N SER A 204 12.50 -1.51 -9.25
CA SER A 204 13.33 -0.34 -9.05
C SER A 204 12.56 0.92 -9.40
N SER A 205 12.60 1.94 -8.54
CA SER A 205 11.88 3.19 -8.78
C SER A 205 12.57 4.09 -9.82
N GLN A 206 13.84 3.86 -10.15
CA GLN A 206 14.65 4.78 -10.98
C GLN A 206 15.65 4.06 -11.88
N ASP A 207 16.40 3.11 -11.34
CA ASP A 207 17.53 2.48 -12.04
C ASP A 207 17.12 1.20 -12.76
N GLU A 208 17.81 0.86 -13.85
CA GLU A 208 17.79 -0.51 -14.38
C GLU A 208 18.91 -1.30 -13.72
N ILE A 209 18.57 -2.45 -13.12
CA ILE A 209 19.53 -3.31 -12.43
C ILE A 209 19.48 -4.69 -13.09
N GLU A 210 20.61 -5.20 -13.55
CA GLU A 210 20.70 -6.53 -14.14
C GLU A 210 20.49 -7.61 -13.08
N LEU A 211 19.65 -8.60 -13.39
CA LEU A 211 19.43 -9.76 -12.53
C LEU A 211 20.25 -10.93 -13.07
N THR A 212 21.39 -11.20 -12.44
CA THR A 212 22.38 -12.18 -12.91
C THR A 212 22.13 -13.61 -12.40
N GLU A 213 21.47 -13.76 -11.25
CA GLU A 213 21.16 -15.07 -10.67
C GLU A 213 19.66 -15.19 -10.41
N PHE A 214 19.00 -16.07 -11.16
CA PHE A 214 17.59 -16.36 -10.97
C PHE A 214 17.26 -17.81 -11.34
N ASN A 215 16.20 -18.33 -10.72
CA ASN A 215 15.63 -19.63 -11.07
C ASN A 215 14.51 -19.43 -12.09
N LYS A 216 13.31 -19.09 -11.59
CA LYS A 216 12.16 -18.75 -12.41
C LYS A 216 11.75 -17.32 -12.14
N VAL A 217 11.63 -16.52 -13.19
CA VAL A 217 11.19 -15.12 -13.10
C VAL A 217 9.99 -14.92 -14.00
N LEU A 218 8.96 -14.28 -13.46
CA LEU A 218 7.75 -13.92 -14.20
C LEU A 218 7.60 -12.40 -14.26
N ASP A 219 7.11 -11.90 -15.38
CA ASP A 219 6.69 -10.50 -15.51
C ASP A 219 5.38 -10.22 -14.76
N LYS A 220 4.94 -8.96 -14.76
CA LYS A 220 3.67 -8.52 -14.14
C LYS A 220 2.41 -9.20 -14.70
N TYR A 221 2.51 -9.85 -15.85
CA TYR A 221 1.41 -10.53 -16.56
C TYR A 221 1.46 -12.05 -16.39
N GLY A 222 2.48 -12.58 -15.70
CA GLY A 222 2.67 -14.00 -15.44
C GLY A 222 3.49 -14.74 -16.52
N ASN A 223 4.07 -14.03 -17.48
CA ASN A 223 4.89 -14.63 -18.53
C ASN A 223 6.31 -14.88 -18.03
N GLU A 224 6.89 -16.02 -18.41
CA GLU A 224 8.25 -16.39 -18.00
C GLU A 224 9.30 -15.60 -18.78
N LEU A 225 10.23 -14.98 -18.03
CA LEU A 225 11.37 -14.26 -18.55
C LEU A 225 12.59 -15.19 -18.51
N THR A 226 13.27 -15.34 -19.65
CA THR A 226 14.32 -16.38 -19.81
C THR A 226 15.72 -15.83 -20.09
N LYS A 227 15.86 -14.56 -20.49
CA LYS A 227 17.13 -13.92 -20.85
C LYS A 227 17.10 -12.42 -20.56
N ASP A 228 18.27 -11.84 -20.32
CA ASP A 228 18.52 -10.39 -20.19
C ASP A 228 17.55 -9.69 -19.21
N ILE A 229 17.27 -10.34 -18.08
CA ILE A 229 16.29 -9.87 -17.11
C ILE A 229 16.84 -8.64 -16.39
N LYS A 230 16.08 -7.55 -16.45
CA LYS A 230 16.37 -6.32 -15.73
C LYS A 230 15.27 -6.02 -14.72
N ILE A 231 15.68 -5.66 -13.52
CA ILE A 231 14.81 -5.02 -12.54
C ILE A 231 14.63 -3.57 -12.98
N THR A 232 13.37 -3.20 -13.23
CA THR A 232 12.96 -1.86 -13.67
C THR A 232 11.80 -1.37 -12.80
N ASN A 233 11.13 -0.29 -13.20
CA ASN A 233 9.90 0.15 -12.54
C ASN A 233 8.70 -0.81 -12.72
N SER A 234 8.83 -1.84 -13.57
CA SER A 234 7.84 -2.89 -13.72
C SER A 234 8.12 -4.00 -12.71
N PRO A 235 7.18 -4.30 -11.79
CA PRO A 235 7.35 -5.39 -10.84
C PRO A 235 7.52 -6.74 -11.54
N ILE A 236 8.48 -7.54 -11.06
CA ILE A 236 8.71 -8.93 -11.47
C ILE A 236 8.60 -9.86 -10.25
N TYR A 237 8.27 -11.13 -10.51
CA TYR A 237 8.17 -12.18 -9.50
C TYR A 237 9.32 -13.18 -9.69
N ALA A 238 10.28 -13.21 -8.77
CA ALA A 238 11.44 -14.09 -8.81
C ALA A 238 11.31 -15.21 -7.77
N PHE A 239 11.20 -16.45 -8.22
CA PHE A 239 11.03 -17.62 -7.34
C PHE A 239 12.37 -18.15 -6.86
N HIS A 240 12.42 -18.51 -5.57
CA HIS A 240 13.60 -19.13 -4.98
C HIS A 240 13.70 -20.60 -5.43
N LYS A 241 14.89 -21.21 -5.26
CA LYS A 241 15.09 -22.64 -5.52
C LYS A 241 14.42 -23.51 -4.46
#